data_AF-A0A380E1W2-F1
#
_entry.id   AF-A0A380E1W2-F1
#
_cell.length_a   1.000
_cell.length_b   1.000
_cell.length_c   1.000
_cell.angle_alpha   90.00
_cell.angle_beta   90.00
_cell.angle_gamma   90.00
#
_symmetry.space_group_name_H-M   'P 1'
#
loop_
_entity.id
_entity.type
_entity.pdbx_description
1 polymer ?
#
loop_
_entity_poly.entity_id
_entity_poly.type
_entity_poly.pdbx_seq_one_letter_code
_entity_poly.pdbx_strand_id
1 'polypeptide(L)'
;MLRSTLQRSINYYINTADDEPEYQPFIDYINDIFLQEGDITEDDIKGKDAEDIFEVVWAKIEAAYQSQKDILEEQMNEFERMILLRSIDSHWTDHIDTMDQLRQGIHLRSYAQQNPLRDYQNEGHELFDIMMQNIEEDTCKFILKSVVQVEDNIEREKTTEFGEAKHVSAEDGKEKVKPKPIVKGDQVGRNDDCPCGSGKKFKNCHGK
;
A
#
# COMPACT_ATOMS: atom_id res chain seq x y z
N MET A 1 6.46 -9.56 12.66
CA MET A 1 6.75 -9.48 11.22
C MET A 1 8.08 -10.15 10.94
N LEU A 2 9.26 -9.51 11.07
CA LEU A 2 10.55 -10.18 10.72
C LEU A 2 10.75 -11.57 11.38
N ARG A 3 10.61 -11.67 12.71
CA ARG A 3 10.74 -12.95 13.44
C ARG A 3 9.65 -13.95 13.08
N SER A 4 8.39 -13.51 12.97
CA SER A 4 7.26 -14.40 12.65
C SER A 4 7.38 -14.96 11.24
N THR A 5 7.80 -14.14 10.27
CA THR A 5 8.06 -14.55 8.89
C THR A 5 9.23 -15.54 8.81
N LEU A 6 10.34 -15.28 9.51
CA LEU A 6 11.48 -16.23 9.56
C LEU A 6 11.08 -17.57 10.19
N GLN A 7 10.38 -17.54 11.32
CA GLN A 7 9.95 -18.78 11.97
C GLN A 7 9.02 -19.59 11.05
N ARG A 8 8.09 -18.91 10.37
CA ARG A 8 7.17 -19.54 9.44
C ARG A 8 7.90 -20.15 8.24
N SER A 9 8.92 -19.47 7.69
CA SER A 9 9.70 -20.00 6.57
C SER A 9 10.56 -21.20 6.97
N ILE A 10 11.16 -21.18 8.16
CA ILE A 10 11.89 -22.34 8.70
C ILE A 10 10.95 -23.54 8.83
N ASN A 11 9.78 -23.35 9.45
CA ASN A 11 8.80 -24.43 9.62
C ASN A 11 8.26 -24.98 8.29
N TYR A 12 8.25 -24.16 7.23
CA TYR A 12 7.74 -24.54 5.92
C TYR A 12 8.80 -25.29 5.08
N TYR A 13 10.04 -24.81 5.06
CA TYR A 13 11.09 -25.36 4.21
C TYR A 13 11.97 -26.42 4.91
N ILE A 14 12.18 -26.29 6.22
CA ILE A 14 13.08 -27.17 6.96
C ILE A 14 12.25 -28.22 7.70
N ASN A 15 12.19 -29.41 7.12
CA ASN A 15 11.65 -30.57 7.79
C ASN A 15 12.78 -31.34 8.48
N THR A 16 12.88 -31.20 9.80
CA THR A 16 13.93 -31.87 10.60
C THR A 16 13.74 -33.39 10.71
N ALA A 17 12.62 -33.92 10.20
CA ALA A 17 12.36 -35.36 10.15
C ALA A 17 12.89 -36.05 8.89
N ASP A 18 13.35 -35.29 7.89
CA ASP A 18 13.91 -35.86 6.66
C ASP A 18 15.39 -36.22 6.85
N ASP A 19 15.80 -37.39 6.33
CA ASP A 19 17.19 -37.88 6.41
C ASP A 19 18.16 -37.04 5.56
N GLU A 20 17.65 -36.40 4.49
CA GLU A 20 18.38 -35.50 3.59
C GLU A 20 17.58 -34.21 3.34
N PRO A 21 17.62 -33.23 4.26
CA PRO A 21 16.91 -31.97 4.10
C PRO A 21 17.47 -31.14 2.94
N GLU A 22 16.58 -30.65 2.08
CA GLU A 22 16.93 -29.73 0.98
C GLU A 22 16.97 -28.27 1.50
N TYR A 23 18.17 -27.71 1.62
CA TYR A 23 18.34 -26.35 2.14
C TYR A 23 18.22 -25.24 1.09
N GLN A 24 18.38 -25.57 -0.20
CA GLN A 24 18.42 -24.56 -1.27
C GLN A 24 17.13 -23.73 -1.37
N PRO A 25 15.91 -24.30 -1.33
CA PRO A 25 14.68 -23.50 -1.40
C PRO A 25 14.54 -22.52 -0.24
N PHE A 26 14.99 -22.91 0.96
CA PHE A 26 15.03 -22.03 2.12
C PHE A 26 16.02 -20.87 1.91
N ILE A 27 17.22 -21.16 1.43
CA ILE A 27 18.25 -20.14 1.14
C ILE A 27 17.73 -19.14 0.10
N ASP A 28 17.12 -19.63 -0.98
CA ASP A 28 16.57 -18.78 -2.04
C ASP A 28 15.47 -17.86 -1.49
N TYR A 29 14.57 -18.39 -0.65
CA TYR A 29 13.54 -17.59 0.01
C TYR A 29 14.14 -16.53 0.95
N ILE A 30 15.13 -16.90 1.77
CA ILE A 30 15.80 -15.95 2.67
C ILE A 30 16.50 -14.83 1.88
N ASN A 31 17.10 -15.18 0.74
CA ASN A 31 17.74 -14.21 -0.15
C ASN A 31 16.72 -13.32 -0.89
N ASP A 32 15.53 -13.81 -1.22
CA ASP A 32 14.50 -12.97 -1.86
C ASP A 32 13.87 -11.99 -0.86
N ILE A 33 13.61 -12.44 0.37
CA ILE A 33 12.88 -11.65 1.37
C ILE A 33 13.81 -10.80 2.23
N PHE A 34 14.89 -11.35 2.77
CA PHE A 34 15.64 -10.70 3.86
C PHE A 34 17.06 -10.25 3.48
N LEU A 35 17.85 -11.09 2.80
CA LEU A 35 19.31 -10.94 2.69
C LEU A 35 19.79 -10.89 1.23
N GLN A 36 20.99 -10.39 0.94
CA GLN A 36 21.52 -10.41 -0.44
C GLN A 36 22.08 -11.79 -0.81
N GLU A 37 22.23 -12.06 -2.12
CA GLU A 37 22.83 -13.30 -2.59
C GLU A 37 24.24 -13.48 -2.01
N GLY A 38 24.46 -14.63 -1.36
CA GLY A 38 25.74 -14.98 -0.74
C GLY A 38 25.86 -14.64 0.74
N ASP A 39 24.89 -13.92 1.33
CA ASP A 39 24.89 -13.64 2.78
C ASP A 39 24.65 -14.91 3.60
N ILE A 40 23.93 -15.89 3.06
CA ILE A 40 23.70 -17.21 3.66
C ILE A 40 24.13 -18.32 2.69
N THR A 41 24.82 -19.31 3.24
CA THR A 41 25.31 -20.48 2.51
C THR A 41 24.78 -21.77 3.14
N GLU A 42 24.80 -22.87 2.40
CA GLU A 42 24.38 -24.19 2.92
C GLU A 42 25.20 -24.58 4.15
N ASP A 43 26.50 -24.28 4.16
CA ASP A 43 27.41 -24.59 5.26
C ASP A 43 27.02 -23.88 6.57
N ASP A 44 26.29 -22.76 6.51
CA ASP A 44 25.84 -22.04 7.70
C ASP A 44 24.72 -22.75 8.45
N ILE A 45 23.94 -23.60 7.75
CA ILE A 45 22.67 -24.18 8.26
C ILE A 45 22.69 -25.72 8.27
N LYS A 46 23.58 -26.35 7.52
CA LYS A 46 23.65 -27.80 7.39
C LYS A 46 23.86 -28.49 8.74
N GLY A 47 22.99 -29.46 9.03
CA GLY A 47 23.07 -30.29 10.24
C GLY A 47 22.72 -29.59 11.55
N LYS A 48 22.22 -28.35 11.50
CA LYS A 48 21.68 -27.63 12.65
C LYS A 48 20.19 -27.94 12.83
N ASP A 49 19.71 -27.81 14.06
CA ASP A 49 18.27 -27.89 14.33
C ASP A 49 17.56 -26.58 13.93
N ALA A 50 16.23 -26.58 13.99
CA ALA A 50 15.43 -25.43 13.59
C ALA A 50 15.66 -24.19 14.47
N GLU A 51 15.99 -24.37 15.75
CA GLU A 51 16.26 -23.26 16.68
C GLU A 51 17.63 -22.64 16.38
N ASP A 52 18.64 -23.47 16.16
CA ASP A 52 19.98 -23.04 15.77
C ASP A 52 19.99 -22.35 14.41
N ILE A 53 19.22 -22.86 13.43
CA ILE A 53 19.05 -22.20 12.13
C ILE A 53 18.38 -20.84 12.32
N PHE A 54 17.33 -20.76 13.15
CA PHE A 54 16.66 -19.50 13.45
C PHE A 54 17.65 -18.47 13.99
N GLU A 55 18.45 -18.81 15.00
CA GLU A 55 19.40 -17.87 15.62
C GLU A 55 20.48 -17.40 14.64
N VAL A 56 21.02 -18.31 13.82
CA VAL A 56 22.06 -17.99 12.83
C VAL A 56 21.52 -17.03 11.77
N VAL A 57 20.34 -17.31 11.23
CA VAL A 57 19.73 -16.47 10.19
C VAL A 57 19.23 -15.16 10.78
N TRP A 58 18.66 -15.19 11.99
CA TRP A 58 18.19 -14.01 12.70
C TRP A 58 19.32 -13.00 12.91
N ALA A 59 20.50 -13.45 13.34
CA ALA A 59 21.65 -12.57 13.52
C ALA A 59 22.04 -11.83 12.22
N LYS A 60 21.97 -12.51 11.07
CA LYS A 60 22.24 -11.89 9.76
C LYS A 60 21.16 -10.88 9.37
N ILE A 61 19.89 -11.22 9.60
CA ILE A 61 18.75 -10.32 9.34
C ILE A 61 18.82 -9.07 10.23
N GLU A 62 19.17 -9.24 11.50
CA GLU A 62 19.30 -8.13 12.44
C GLU A 62 20.43 -7.18 12.03
N ALA A 63 21.56 -7.73 11.55
CA ALA A 63 22.65 -6.92 10.99
C ALA A 63 22.24 -6.16 9.72
N ALA A 64 21.47 -6.80 8.82
CA ALA A 64 20.94 -6.15 7.63
C ALA A 64 19.96 -5.01 7.98
N TYR A 65 19.05 -5.26 8.92
CA TYR A 65 18.11 -4.25 9.42
C TYR A 65 18.83 -3.08 10.11
N GLN A 66 19.86 -3.36 10.91
CA GLN A 66 20.64 -2.31 11.55
C GLN A 66 21.38 -1.46 10.51
N SER A 67 21.94 -2.08 9.48
CA SER A 67 22.59 -1.37 8.37
C SER A 67 21.60 -0.45 7.64
N GLN A 68 20.36 -0.91 7.41
CA GLN A 68 19.30 -0.09 6.82
C GLN A 68 18.91 1.08 7.72
N LYS A 69 18.83 0.85 9.03
CA LYS A 69 18.54 1.87 10.03
C LYS A 69 19.63 2.94 10.09
N ASP A 70 20.89 2.55 9.94
CA ASP A 70 22.01 3.48 9.91
C ASP A 70 22.01 4.35 8.63
N ILE A 71 21.48 3.84 7.52
CA ILE A 71 21.30 4.62 6.27
C ILE A 71 20.17 5.64 6.41
N LEU A 72 19.05 5.25 7.02
CA LEU A 72 17.84 6.06 7.10
C LEU A 72 17.77 6.98 8.34
N GLU A 73 18.55 6.67 9.37
CA GLU A 73 18.64 7.40 10.64
C GLU A 73 17.25 7.80 11.21
N GLU A 74 16.91 9.09 11.16
CA GLU A 74 15.66 9.65 11.67
C GLU A 74 14.44 9.26 10.82
N GLN A 75 14.63 8.98 9.53
CA GLN A 75 13.56 8.65 8.58
C GLN A 75 13.06 7.22 8.71
N MET A 76 13.79 6.34 9.44
CA MET A 76 13.45 4.91 9.54
C MET A 76 12.01 4.68 10.03
N ASN A 77 11.57 5.41 11.05
CA ASN A 77 10.22 5.24 11.60
C ASN A 77 9.11 5.63 10.62
N GLU A 78 9.33 6.70 9.84
CA GLU A 78 8.37 7.14 8.83
C GLU A 78 8.37 6.19 7.65
N PHE A 79 9.55 5.68 7.28
CA PHE A 79 9.73 4.68 6.25
C PHE A 79 8.99 3.38 6.59
N GLU A 80 9.18 2.81 7.79
CA GLU A 80 8.46 1.61 8.24
C GLU A 80 6.95 1.78 8.20
N ARG A 81 6.44 2.92 8.68
CA ARG A 81 5.01 3.23 8.64
C ARG A 81 4.49 3.33 7.22
N MET A 82 5.25 3.98 6.33
CA MET A 82 4.87 4.13 4.93
C MET A 82 4.79 2.75 4.24
N ILE A 83 5.79 1.90 4.45
CA ILE A 83 5.81 0.55 3.88
C ILE A 83 4.67 -0.30 4.43
N LEU A 84 4.45 -0.28 5.75
CA LEU A 84 3.37 -1.04 6.39
C LEU A 84 1.99 -0.61 5.87
N LEU A 85 1.72 0.70 5.81
CA LEU A 85 0.45 1.22 5.30
C LEU A 85 0.23 0.85 3.84
N ARG A 86 1.27 0.98 3.00
CA ARG A 86 1.21 0.58 1.60
C ARG A 86 0.90 -0.92 1.44
N SER A 87 1.54 -1.77 2.24
CA SER A 87 1.32 -3.22 2.18
C SER A 87 -0.11 -3.57 2.63
N ILE A 88 -0.58 -2.99 3.74
CA ILE A 88 -1.95 -3.21 4.22
C ILE A 88 -2.98 -2.77 3.18
N ASP A 89 -2.86 -1.57 2.61
CA ASP A 89 -3.86 -1.06 1.65
C ASP A 89 -3.96 -1.95 0.41
N SER A 90 -2.83 -2.43 -0.12
CA SER A 90 -2.79 -3.32 -1.28
C SER A 90 -3.51 -4.64 -0.98
N HIS A 91 -3.07 -5.34 0.07
CA HIS A 91 -3.60 -6.67 0.42
C HIS A 91 -5.05 -6.61 0.90
N TRP A 92 -5.44 -5.55 1.61
CA TRP A 92 -6.80 -5.38 2.09
C TRP A 92 -7.80 -5.15 0.95
N THR A 93 -7.41 -4.37 -0.07
CA THR A 93 -8.26 -4.14 -1.25
C THR A 93 -8.48 -5.45 -2.00
N ASP A 94 -7.42 -6.21 -2.25
CA ASP A 94 -7.49 -7.53 -2.91
C ASP A 94 -8.31 -8.53 -2.07
N HIS A 95 -8.19 -8.49 -0.74
CA HIS A 95 -8.98 -9.33 0.16
C HIS A 95 -10.47 -9.02 0.10
N ILE A 96 -10.87 -7.75 0.07
CA ILE A 96 -12.28 -7.37 -0.08
C ILE A 96 -12.87 -7.95 -1.38
N ASP A 97 -12.14 -7.82 -2.49
CA ASP A 97 -12.58 -8.35 -3.78
C ASP A 97 -12.68 -9.88 -3.75
N THR A 98 -11.72 -10.55 -3.12
CA THR A 98 -11.73 -12.01 -2.95
C THR A 98 -12.91 -12.46 -2.08
N MET A 99 -13.21 -11.75 -1.00
CA MET A 99 -14.34 -12.05 -0.12
C MET A 99 -15.69 -11.83 -0.80
N ASP A 100 -15.80 -10.84 -1.69
CA ASP A 100 -17.01 -10.64 -2.50
C ASP A 100 -17.21 -11.79 -3.49
N GLN A 101 -16.14 -12.25 -4.16
CA GLN A 101 -16.18 -13.42 -5.03
C GLN A 101 -16.57 -14.70 -4.27
N LEU A 102 -15.97 -14.92 -3.10
CA LEU A 102 -16.30 -16.04 -2.22
C LEU A 102 -17.78 -16.02 -1.84
N ARG A 103 -18.30 -14.85 -1.46
CA ARG A 103 -19.72 -14.66 -1.11
C ARG A 103 -20.64 -15.00 -2.28
N GLN A 104 -20.30 -14.59 -3.50
CA GLN A 104 -21.11 -14.91 -4.69
C GLN A 104 -21.09 -16.42 -5.00
N GLY A 105 -19.96 -17.09 -4.83
CA GLY A 105 -19.77 -18.52 -5.11
C GLY A 105 -20.31 -19.48 -4.04
N ILE A 106 -20.38 -19.06 -2.77
CA ILE A 106 -20.70 -19.97 -1.65
C ILE A 106 -22.10 -20.59 -1.74
N HIS A 107 -23.03 -19.90 -2.40
CA HIS A 107 -24.40 -20.40 -2.58
C HIS A 107 -24.46 -21.70 -3.39
N LEU A 108 -23.48 -21.95 -4.28
CA LEU A 108 -23.40 -23.20 -5.03
C LEU A 108 -23.04 -24.41 -4.16
N ARG A 109 -22.46 -24.20 -2.96
CA ARG A 109 -22.14 -25.29 -2.02
C ARG A 109 -23.35 -25.75 -1.19
N SER A 110 -24.39 -24.93 -1.10
CA SER A 110 -25.65 -25.31 -0.45
C SER A 110 -26.31 -26.55 -1.08
N TYR A 111 -26.03 -26.82 -2.37
CA TYR A 111 -26.51 -28.01 -3.08
C TYR A 111 -25.94 -29.33 -2.51
N ALA A 112 -24.80 -29.29 -1.83
CA ALA A 112 -24.19 -30.45 -1.18
C ALA A 112 -24.67 -30.67 0.27
N GLN A 113 -25.75 -30.01 0.70
CA GLN A 113 -26.27 -30.04 2.08
C GLN A 113 -25.28 -29.52 3.14
N GLN A 114 -24.23 -28.82 2.73
CA GLN A 114 -23.33 -28.10 3.63
C GLN A 114 -23.94 -26.75 4.02
N ASN A 115 -23.55 -26.22 5.19
CA ASN A 115 -24.03 -24.93 5.68
C ASN A 115 -23.18 -23.80 5.08
N PRO A 116 -23.70 -23.01 4.10
CA PRO A 116 -22.89 -22.04 3.37
C PRO A 116 -22.31 -20.94 4.25
N LEU A 117 -23.02 -20.57 5.33
CA LEU A 117 -22.53 -19.56 6.26
C LEU A 117 -21.27 -20.05 6.99
N ARG A 118 -21.25 -21.32 7.40
CA ARG A 118 -20.10 -21.90 8.10
C ARG A 118 -18.91 -22.00 7.16
N ASP A 119 -19.14 -22.42 5.93
CA ASP A 119 -18.08 -22.56 4.93
C ASP A 119 -17.49 -21.19 4.56
N TYR A 120 -18.34 -20.16 4.39
CA TYR A 120 -17.90 -18.78 4.20
C TYR A 120 -17.03 -18.28 5.35
N GLN A 121 -17.39 -18.59 6.61
CA GLN A 121 -16.61 -18.19 7.78
C GLN A 121 -15.24 -18.87 7.83
N ASN A 122 -15.20 -20.18 7.58
CA ASN A 122 -13.95 -20.94 7.60
C ASN A 122 -13.00 -20.48 6.47
N GLU A 123 -13.50 -20.45 5.23
CA GLU A 123 -12.71 -20.05 4.06
C GLU A 123 -12.32 -18.57 4.15
N GLY A 124 -13.20 -17.71 4.67
CA GLY A 124 -12.90 -16.31 4.93
C GLY A 124 -11.79 -16.11 5.97
N HIS A 125 -11.75 -16.94 7.03
CA HIS A 125 -10.68 -16.91 8.02
C HIS A 125 -9.35 -17.35 7.41
N GLU A 126 -9.34 -18.43 6.62
CA GLU A 126 -8.14 -18.91 5.93
C GLU A 126 -7.58 -17.82 4.98
N LEU A 127 -8.45 -17.16 4.22
CA LEU A 127 -8.05 -16.05 3.35
C LEU A 127 -7.52 -14.85 4.13
N PHE A 128 -8.08 -14.55 5.30
CA PHE A 128 -7.59 -13.49 6.18
C PHE A 128 -6.20 -13.81 6.72
N ASP A 129 -5.97 -15.05 7.16
CA ASP A 129 -4.66 -15.50 7.64
C ASP A 129 -3.61 -15.40 6.52
N ILE A 130 -3.94 -15.83 5.30
CA ILE A 130 -3.06 -15.70 4.12
C ILE A 130 -2.74 -14.23 3.84
N MET A 131 -3.76 -13.37 3.83
CA MET A 131 -3.57 -11.92 3.64
C MET A 131 -2.62 -11.34 4.69
N MET A 132 -2.81 -11.70 5.96
CA MET A 132 -1.96 -11.23 7.05
C MET A 132 -0.51 -11.69 6.87
N GLN A 133 -0.30 -12.95 6.47
CA GLN A 133 1.03 -13.48 6.19
C GLN A 133 1.72 -12.76 5.02
N ASN A 134 0.97 -12.43 3.96
CA ASN A 134 1.49 -11.67 2.82
C ASN A 134 1.87 -10.24 3.21
N ILE A 135 1.06 -9.59 4.07
CA ILE A 135 1.39 -8.25 4.61
C ILE A 135 2.69 -8.32 5.42
N GLU A 136 2.85 -9.36 6.25
CA GLU A 136 4.09 -9.58 7.00
C GLU A 136 5.29 -9.74 6.08
N GLU A 137 5.18 -10.59 5.06
CA GLU A 137 6.27 -10.88 4.13
C GLU A 137 6.66 -9.66 3.29
N ASP A 138 5.70 -8.98 2.67
CA ASP A 138 5.95 -7.78 1.86
C ASP A 138 6.55 -6.65 2.68
N THR A 139 6.06 -6.44 3.91
CA THR A 139 6.62 -5.42 4.79
C THR A 139 8.08 -5.72 5.11
N CYS A 140 8.41 -6.99 5.41
CA CYS A 140 9.79 -7.41 5.67
C CYS A 140 10.67 -7.22 4.42
N LYS A 141 10.19 -7.67 3.27
CA LYS A 141 10.87 -7.57 1.98
C LYS A 141 11.17 -6.12 1.63
N PHE A 142 10.16 -5.26 1.66
CA PHE A 142 10.34 -3.87 1.30
C PHE A 142 11.24 -3.13 2.27
N ILE A 143 11.18 -3.40 3.58
CA ILE A 143 12.07 -2.74 4.55
C ILE A 143 13.55 -3.09 4.28
N LEU A 144 13.85 -4.36 4.00
CA LEU A 144 15.23 -4.82 3.85
C LEU A 144 15.80 -4.69 2.44
N LYS A 145 14.95 -4.76 1.41
CA LYS A 145 15.37 -4.72 0.00
C LYS A 145 15.26 -3.34 -0.63
N SER A 146 14.56 -2.40 -0.01
CA SER A 146 14.49 -1.05 -0.56
C SER A 146 15.86 -0.38 -0.53
N VAL A 147 16.43 -0.12 -1.69
CA VAL A 147 17.52 0.84 -1.82
C VAL A 147 16.89 2.22 -1.75
N VAL A 148 16.92 2.85 -0.58
CA VAL A 148 16.52 4.24 -0.48
C VAL A 148 17.60 5.06 -1.17
N GLN A 149 17.32 5.48 -2.40
CA GLN A 149 18.07 6.57 -3.00
C GLN A 149 17.68 7.81 -2.21
N VAL A 150 18.53 8.19 -1.25
CA VAL A 150 18.49 9.50 -0.63
C VAL A 150 18.89 10.49 -1.72
N GLU A 151 17.95 10.81 -2.61
CA GLU A 151 18.07 11.99 -3.43
C GLU A 151 17.91 13.17 -2.47
N ASP A 152 19.05 13.66 -1.97
CA ASP A 152 19.17 15.02 -1.47
C ASP A 152 18.55 15.95 -2.53
N ASN A 153 17.40 16.54 -2.19
CA ASN A 153 16.54 17.40 -3.01
C ASN A 153 15.40 16.71 -3.78
N ILE A 154 14.48 16.08 -3.07
CA ILE A 154 13.06 16.28 -3.42
C ILE A 154 12.68 17.66 -2.86
N GLU A 155 13.01 18.73 -3.58
CA GLU A 155 12.20 19.93 -3.48
C GLU A 155 10.77 19.47 -3.74
N ARG A 156 9.93 19.45 -2.70
CA ARG A 156 8.49 19.32 -2.90
C ARG A 156 8.11 20.52 -3.75
N GLU A 157 8.05 20.33 -5.06
CA GLU A 157 7.25 21.17 -5.93
C GLU A 157 5.86 21.14 -5.30
N LYS A 158 5.55 22.20 -4.57
CA LYS A 158 4.18 22.47 -4.16
C LYS A 158 3.42 22.48 -5.47
N THR A 159 2.67 21.41 -5.71
CA THR A 159 1.75 21.32 -6.83
C THR A 159 0.62 22.31 -6.53
N THR A 160 0.90 23.60 -6.71
CA THR A 160 -0.11 24.65 -6.83
C THR A 160 -0.72 24.65 -8.23
N GLU A 161 -0.41 23.65 -9.05
CA GLU A 161 -1.09 23.37 -10.29
C GLU A 161 -1.79 22.01 -10.21
N PHE A 162 -2.79 21.91 -9.33
CA PHE A 162 -4.04 21.27 -9.75
C PHE A 162 -4.66 22.15 -10.84
N GLY A 163 -4.01 22.14 -12.01
CA GLY A 163 -4.54 22.67 -13.25
C GLY A 163 -5.76 21.84 -13.59
N GLU A 164 -6.92 22.50 -13.47
CA GLU A 164 -8.17 22.24 -14.17
C GLU A 164 -8.28 20.84 -14.81
N ALA A 165 -9.12 19.99 -14.22
CA ALA A 165 -9.60 18.77 -14.85
C ALA A 165 -10.14 19.07 -16.27
N LYS A 166 -9.29 18.90 -17.28
CA LYS A 166 -9.72 18.92 -18.68
C LYS A 166 -10.44 17.62 -18.94
N HIS A 167 -11.76 17.68 -18.88
CA HIS A 167 -12.63 16.72 -19.55
C HIS A 167 -12.18 16.59 -21.02
N VAL A 168 -11.56 15.46 -21.36
CA VAL A 168 -11.35 15.03 -22.74
C VAL A 168 -12.69 14.49 -23.24
N SER A 169 -13.51 15.36 -23.81
CA SER A 169 -14.57 14.93 -24.71
C SER A 169 -13.97 14.75 -26.10
N ALA A 170 -14.12 13.54 -26.63
CA ALA A 170 -13.81 13.23 -28.01
C ALA A 170 -14.71 14.01 -28.98
N GLU A 171 -14.23 14.09 -30.22
CA GLU A 171 -14.93 14.40 -31.47
C GLU A 171 -14.75 15.79 -32.11
N ASP A 172 -14.30 15.64 -33.36
CA ASP A 172 -14.58 16.42 -34.56
C ASP A 172 -14.06 17.85 -34.72
N GLY A 173 -13.15 17.96 -35.67
CA GLY A 173 -12.58 19.21 -36.15
C GLY A 173 -13.64 20.16 -36.69
N LYS A 174 -13.93 21.20 -35.92
CA LYS A 174 -14.17 22.56 -36.42
C LYS A 174 -13.58 23.57 -35.44
N GLU A 175 -12.74 24.43 -35.98
CA GLU A 175 -12.00 25.49 -35.31
C GLU A 175 -12.94 26.40 -34.49
N LYS A 176 -12.82 26.38 -33.15
CA LYS A 176 -13.62 27.21 -32.24
C LYS A 176 -12.80 28.42 -31.76
N VAL A 177 -13.28 29.61 -32.12
CA VAL A 177 -12.87 30.92 -31.61
C VAL A 177 -12.95 30.92 -30.07
N LYS A 178 -11.85 31.26 -29.39
CA LYS A 178 -11.81 31.36 -27.92
C LYS A 178 -12.73 32.48 -27.42
N PRO A 179 -13.71 32.21 -26.53
CA PRO A 179 -14.56 33.26 -25.95
C PRO A 179 -13.75 34.08 -24.93
N LYS A 180 -13.84 35.41 -25.02
CA LYS A 180 -13.25 36.31 -24.00
C LYS A 180 -14.13 36.28 -22.72
N PRO A 181 -13.54 36.34 -21.51
CA PRO A 181 -14.29 36.34 -20.26
C PRO A 181 -15.20 37.58 -20.18
N ILE A 182 -16.47 37.37 -19.84
CA ILE A 182 -17.43 38.45 -19.56
C ILE A 182 -17.13 38.96 -18.14
N VAL A 183 -16.58 40.16 -18.03
CA VAL A 183 -16.42 40.85 -16.74
C VAL A 183 -17.80 41.26 -16.24
N LYS A 184 -18.32 40.59 -15.20
CA LYS A 184 -19.50 41.06 -14.48
C LYS A 184 -19.12 42.34 -13.72
N GLY A 185 -19.69 43.48 -14.10
CA GLY A 185 -19.59 44.71 -13.31
C GLY A 185 -20.34 44.58 -11.97
N ASP A 186 -19.92 45.38 -10.98
CA ASP A 186 -20.48 45.38 -9.64
C ASP A 186 -22.01 45.51 -9.65
N GLN A 187 -22.69 44.51 -9.08
CA GLN A 187 -24.13 44.57 -8.89
C GLN A 187 -24.42 45.42 -7.66
N VAL A 188 -25.02 46.59 -7.87
CA VAL A 188 -25.47 47.48 -6.78
C VAL A 188 -26.45 46.71 -5.88
N GLY A 189 -26.11 46.58 -4.61
CA GLY A 189 -26.90 45.87 -3.63
C GLY A 189 -28.23 46.56 -3.34
N ARG A 190 -29.25 45.80 -2.96
CA ARG A 190 -30.62 46.29 -2.73
C ARG A 190 -30.71 47.47 -1.74
N ASN A 191 -29.77 47.57 -0.80
CA ASN A 191 -29.71 48.63 0.21
C ASN A 191 -28.64 49.70 -0.06
N ASP A 192 -27.85 49.57 -1.12
CA ASP A 192 -26.78 50.54 -1.45
C ASP A 192 -27.38 51.81 -2.05
N ASP A 193 -26.59 52.88 -2.07
CA ASP A 193 -27.02 54.14 -2.67
C ASP A 193 -27.29 53.97 -4.16
N CYS A 194 -28.43 54.52 -4.59
CA CYS A 194 -28.87 54.33 -5.96
C CYS A 194 -27.96 55.12 -6.93
N PRO A 195 -27.42 54.48 -7.98
CA PRO A 195 -26.44 55.08 -8.89
C PRO A 195 -27.00 56.23 -9.75
N CYS A 196 -28.31 56.50 -9.68
CA CYS A 196 -28.93 57.67 -10.33
C CYS A 196 -28.67 59.01 -9.60
N GLY A 197 -27.97 59.00 -8.47
CA GLY A 197 -27.63 60.21 -7.71
C GLY A 197 -28.79 60.84 -6.94
N SER A 198 -29.90 60.10 -6.75
CA SER A 198 -31.11 60.60 -6.07
C SER A 198 -31.00 60.70 -4.54
N GLY A 199 -29.89 60.23 -3.95
CA GLY A 199 -29.67 60.19 -2.49
C GLY A 199 -30.53 59.17 -1.73
N LYS A 200 -31.20 58.24 -2.43
CA LYS A 200 -32.02 57.17 -1.84
C LYS A 200 -31.38 55.79 -2.07
N LYS A 201 -31.67 54.83 -1.17
CA LYS A 201 -31.27 53.42 -1.33
C LYS A 201 -31.91 52.77 -2.56
N PHE A 202 -31.20 51.86 -3.24
CA PHE A 202 -31.57 51.25 -4.51
C PHE A 202 -33.00 50.67 -4.51
N LYS A 203 -33.37 49.88 -3.49
CA LYS A 203 -34.74 49.31 -3.33
C LYS A 203 -35.88 50.32 -3.34
N ASN A 204 -35.62 51.56 -2.93
CA ASN A 204 -36.64 52.61 -2.82
C ASN A 204 -36.64 53.54 -4.04
N CYS A 205 -35.78 53.28 -5.04
CA CYS A 205 -35.67 54.07 -6.25
C CYS A 205 -35.82 53.17 -7.49
N HIS A 206 -34.74 52.52 -7.94
CA HIS A 206 -34.74 51.69 -9.15
C HIS A 206 -34.86 50.18 -8.88
N GLY A 207 -34.87 49.76 -7.61
CA GLY A 207 -34.99 48.36 -7.18
C GLY A 207 -36.39 47.95 -6.71
N LYS A 208 -37.44 48.52 -7.33
CA LYS A 208 -38.82 48.05 -7.17
C LYS A 208 -39.07 46.80 -8.00
#